data_AF-A0A9E6TI36-F1
#
_entry.id   AF-A0A9E6TI36-F1
#
_cell.length_a   1.000
_cell.length_b   1.000
_cell.length_c   1.000
_cell.angle_alpha   90.00
_cell.angle_beta   90.00
_cell.angle_gamma   90.00
#
_symmetry.space_group_name_H-M   'P 1'
#
loop_
_entity.id
_entity.type
_entity.pdbx_description
1 polymer ?
#
loop_
_entity_poly.entity_id
_entity_poly.type
_entity_poly.pdbx_seq_one_letter_code
_entity_poly.pdbx_strand_id
1 'polypeptide(L)' 'MPDTDVKPDHCPACGARNDCSLADPRTADRECWCYAVTIDPAVLEALPAALRDKSCLCPRCAQAEAQLQAAKPAIP' A
#
# COMPACT_ATOMS: atom_id res chain seq x y z
N MET A 1 -1.55 -1.43 26.03
CA MET A 1 -2.68 -0.74 25.39
C MET A 1 -3.04 -1.57 24.17
N PRO A 2 -4.27 -2.03 23.93
CA PRO A 2 -4.53 -2.81 22.74
C PRO A 2 -4.80 -1.80 21.60
N ASP A 3 -3.79 -1.57 20.77
CA ASP A 3 -3.91 -0.92 19.46
C ASP A 3 -4.76 -1.82 18.54
N THR A 4 -6.06 -1.98 18.85
CA THR A 4 -6.94 -2.97 18.20
C THR A 4 -7.51 -2.49 16.87
N ASP A 5 -7.38 -1.20 16.52
CA ASP A 5 -8.04 -0.65 15.32
C ASP A 5 -7.11 -0.46 14.11
N VAL A 6 -5.79 -0.67 14.26
CA VAL A 6 -4.88 -0.65 13.11
C VAL A 6 -5.05 -1.96 12.34
N LYS A 7 -5.72 -1.88 11.19
CA LYS A 7 -5.77 -2.97 10.22
C LYS A 7 -4.57 -2.86 9.28
N PRO A 8 -3.48 -3.63 9.50
CA PRO A 8 -2.24 -3.48 8.75
C PRO A 8 -2.40 -3.80 7.26
N ASP A 9 -3.41 -4.57 6.90
CA ASP A 9 -3.76 -4.98 5.53
C ASP A 9 -4.77 -4.04 4.84
N HIS A 10 -5.17 -2.94 5.50
CA HIS A 10 -6.10 -1.96 4.95
C HIS A 10 -5.44 -0.59 4.78
N CYS A 11 -5.77 0.05 3.66
CA CYS A 11 -5.35 1.39 3.30
C CYS A 11 -6.00 2.42 4.24
N PRO A 12 -5.22 3.28 4.93
CA PRO A 12 -5.76 4.21 5.89
C PRO A 12 -6.52 5.37 5.22
N ALA A 13 -6.27 5.63 3.93
CA ALA A 13 -6.91 6.71 3.18
C ALA A 13 -8.31 6.35 2.67
N CYS A 14 -8.57 5.08 2.34
CA CYS A 14 -9.83 4.66 1.72
C CYS A 14 -10.49 3.44 2.34
N GLY A 15 -9.84 2.78 3.31
CA GLY A 15 -10.36 1.59 3.97
C GLY A 15 -10.40 0.32 3.11
N ALA A 16 -9.93 0.35 1.87
CA ALA A 16 -9.80 -0.85 1.03
C ALA A 16 -8.54 -1.65 1.39
N ARG A 17 -8.39 -2.88 0.87
CA ARG A 17 -7.14 -3.65 0.99
C ARG A 17 -5.97 -2.84 0.42
N ASN A 18 -4.83 -2.86 1.11
CA ASN A 18 -3.61 -2.18 0.65
C ASN A 18 -2.72 -3.06 -0.23
N ASP A 19 -3.04 -4.35 -0.34
CA ASP A 19 -2.29 -5.36 -1.08
C ASP A 19 -0.81 -5.45 -0.65
N CYS A 20 -0.51 -5.05 0.58
CA CYS A 20 0.83 -5.14 1.13
C CYS A 20 1.16 -6.60 1.46
N SER A 21 2.19 -7.14 0.82
CA SER A 21 2.62 -8.53 1.03
C SER A 21 3.09 -8.77 2.47
N LEU A 22 3.73 -7.77 3.09
CA LEU A 22 4.22 -7.82 4.47
C LEU A 22 3.12 -7.74 5.53
N ALA A 23 1.93 -7.25 5.17
CA ALA A 23 0.80 -7.15 6.09
C ALA A 23 0.03 -8.47 6.26
N ASP A 24 0.26 -9.45 5.37
CA ASP A 24 -0.34 -10.78 5.43
C ASP A 24 0.77 -11.83 5.65
N PRO A 25 0.77 -12.56 6.78
CA PRO A 25 1.78 -13.58 7.07
C PRO A 25 1.91 -14.66 5.99
N ARG A 26 0.87 -14.88 5.18
CA ARG A 26 0.88 -15.87 4.09
C ARG A 26 1.60 -15.39 2.83
N THR A 27 1.91 -14.10 2.75
CA THR A 27 2.59 -13.47 1.62
C THR A 27 3.81 -12.66 2.03
N ALA A 28 4.18 -12.65 3.31
CA ALA A 28 5.29 -11.86 3.84
C ALA A 28 6.67 -12.26 3.27
N ASP A 29 6.75 -13.40 2.61
CA ASP A 29 7.92 -13.89 1.85
C ASP A 29 7.98 -13.37 0.40
N ARG A 30 6.96 -12.64 -0.06
CA ARG A 30 6.85 -12.13 -1.43
C ARG A 30 7.17 -10.65 -1.50
N GLU A 31 7.68 -10.23 -2.66
CA GLU A 31 7.87 -8.81 -2.96
C GLU A 31 6.52 -8.07 -2.92
N CYS A 32 6.52 -6.88 -2.30
CA CYS A 32 5.35 -6.02 -2.28
C CYS A 32 5.29 -5.21 -3.59
N TRP A 33 4.08 -4.94 -4.08
CA TRP A 33 3.90 -4.11 -5.28
C TRP A 33 4.56 -2.72 -5.14
N CYS A 34 4.66 -2.20 -3.91
CA CYS A 34 5.23 -0.87 -3.66
C CYS A 34 6.73 -0.79 -3.97
N TYR A 35 7.43 -1.92 -4.05
CA TYR A 35 8.86 -1.96 -4.42
C TYR A 35 9.08 -1.78 -5.92
N ALA A 36 8.05 -2.02 -6.74
CA ALA A 36 8.12 -1.90 -8.19
C ALA A 36 7.72 -0.51 -8.72
N VAL A 37 7.41 0.44 -7.83
CA VAL A 37 6.87 1.75 -8.18
C VAL A 37 7.56 2.87 -7.42
N THR A 38 7.42 4.10 -7.91
CA THR A 38 7.81 5.30 -7.18
C THR A 38 6.57 5.99 -6.64
N ILE A 39 6.44 6.03 -5.31
CA ILE A 39 5.36 6.73 -4.62
C ILE A 39 5.83 8.15 -4.31
N ASP A 40 5.12 9.16 -4.81
CA ASP A 40 5.43 10.56 -4.53
C ASP A 40 5.25 10.85 -3.03
N PRO A 41 6.29 11.36 -2.32
CA PRO A 41 6.19 11.74 -0.92
C PRO A 41 5.01 12.67 -0.60
N ALA A 42 4.61 13.53 -1.53
CA ALA A 42 3.45 14.41 -1.35
C ALA A 42 2.14 13.63 -1.10
N VAL A 43 2.03 12.42 -1.63
CA VAL A 43 0.86 11.54 -1.39
C VAL A 43 0.83 11.05 0.06
N LEU A 44 2.00 10.74 0.63
CA LEU A 44 2.12 10.34 2.03
C LEU A 44 1.90 11.53 2.96
N GLU A 45 2.43 12.69 2.60
CA GLU A 45 2.24 13.95 3.32
C GLU A 45 0.79 14.46 3.27
N ALA A 46 0.01 14.10 2.24
CA ALA A 46 -1.41 14.42 2.19
C ALA A 46 -2.24 13.66 3.24
N LEU A 47 -1.70 12.59 3.84
CA LEU A 47 -2.41 11.85 4.88
C LEU A 47 -2.47 12.64 6.19
N PRO A 48 -3.60 12.56 6.92
CA PRO A 48 -3.67 13.03 8.30
C PRO A 48 -2.53 12.43 9.12
N ALA A 49 -1.87 13.24 9.95
CA ALA A 49 -0.71 12.81 10.73
C ALA A 49 -0.98 11.57 11.60
N ALA A 50 -2.21 11.42 12.12
CA ALA A 50 -2.63 10.25 12.90
C ALA A 50 -2.63 8.92 12.11
N LEU A 51 -2.72 9.00 10.78
CA LEU A 51 -2.78 7.85 9.87
C LEU A 51 -1.43 7.53 9.21
N ARG A 52 -0.44 8.41 9.35
CA ARG A 52 0.92 8.18 8.83
C ARG A 52 1.62 7.12 9.67
N ASP A 53 2.48 6.34 9.02
CA ASP A 53 3.28 5.26 9.63
C ASP A 53 2.46 4.16 10.35
N LYS A 54 1.16 4.02 10.02
CA LYS A 54 0.27 3.01 10.60
C LYS A 54 0.05 1.80 9.70
N SER A 55 -0.21 2.04 8.41
CA SER A 55 -0.38 0.99 7.41
C SER A 55 -0.04 1.49 6.00
N CYS A 56 0.22 0.58 5.07
CA CYS A 56 0.52 0.94 3.69
C CYS A 56 -0.71 1.49 2.96
N LEU A 57 -0.51 2.42 2.03
CA LEU A 57 -1.53 2.82 1.06
C LEU A 57 -1.84 1.67 0.09
N CYS A 58 -3.01 1.68 -0.54
CA CYS A 58 -3.28 0.81 -1.70
C CYS A 58 -2.72 1.43 -2.99
N PRO A 59 -2.54 0.65 -4.08
CA PRO A 59 -2.04 1.16 -5.36
C PRO A 59 -2.76 2.40 -5.88
N ARG A 60 -4.08 2.47 -5.69
CA ARG A 60 -4.92 3.61 -6.08
C ARG A 60 -4.60 4.86 -5.28
N CYS A 61 -4.56 4.74 -3.95
CA CYS A 61 -4.27 5.88 -3.09
C CYS A 61 -2.81 6.34 -3.20
N ALA A 62 -1.89 5.42 -3.49
CA ALA A 62 -0.50 5.71 -3.80
C ALA A 62 -0.28 6.27 -5.22
N GLN A 63 -1.34 6.34 -6.05
CA GLN A 63 -1.29 6.78 -7.45
C GLN A 63 -0.33 5.94 -8.32
N ALA A 64 -0.20 4.66 -7.98
CA ALA A 64 0.75 3.73 -8.58
C ALA A 64 0.13 2.81 -9.64
N GLU A 65 -1.19 2.82 -9.83
CA GLU A 65 -1.91 1.90 -10.73
C GLU A 65 -1.37 1.94 -12.17
N ALA A 66 -1.13 3.14 -12.71
CA ALA A 66 -0.58 3.28 -14.06
C ALA A 66 0.84 2.69 -14.18
N GLN A 67 1.67 2.86 -13.15
CA GLN A 67 3.02 2.28 -13.13
C GLN A 67 2.97 0.75 -13.06
N LEU A 68 2.09 0.19 -12.21
CA LEU A 68 1.88 -1.26 -12.10
C LEU A 68 1.34 -1.87 -13.39
N GLN A 69 0.48 -1.16 -14.11
CA GLN A 69 0.00 -1.59 -15.42
C GLN A 69 1.12 -1.59 -16.45
N ALA A 70 1.96 -0.57 -16.46
CA ALA A 70 3.12 -0.49 -17.35
C ALA A 70 4.18 -1.56 -17.05
N ALA A 71 4.32 -1.97 -15.78
CA ALA A 71 5.27 -2.99 -15.34
C ALA A 71 4.77 -4.43 -15.57
N LYS A 72 3.46 -4.64 -15.81
CA LYS A 72 2.94 -5.97 -16.09
C LYS A 72 3.44 -6.45 -17.46
N PRO A 73 4.05 -7.66 -17.55
CA PRO A 73 4.41 -8.22 -18.84
C PRO A 73 3.15 -8.35 -19.71
N ALA A 74 3.20 -7.85 -20.93
CA ALA A 74 2.18 -8.17 -21.92
C ALA A 74 2.29 -9.68 -22.21
N ILE A 75 1.28 -10.44 -21.79
CA ILE A 75 1.16 -11.86 -22.13
C ILE A 75 0.87 -11.92 -23.63
N PRO A 76 1.71 -12.57 -24.47
CA PRO A 76 1.40 -12.80 -25.88
C PRO A 76 0.28 -13.83 -26.07
#